data_AF-A0A661YJ79-F1
#
_entry.id   AF-A0A661YJ79-F1
#
_cell.length_a   1.000
_cell.length_b   1.000
_cell.length_c   1.000
_cell.angle_alpha   90.00
_cell.angle_beta   90.00
_cell.angle_gamma   90.00
#
_symmetry.space_group_name_H-M   'P 1'
#
loop_
_entity.id
_entity.type
_entity.pdbx_description
1 polymer ?
#
loop_
_entity_poly.entity_id
_entity_poly.type
_entity_poly.pdbx_seq_one_letter_code
_entity_poly.pdbx_strand_id
1 'polypeptide(L)'
;MRLFREWTKNPHYAVLISAFLFSALHLQFYGFLPRFVLGIILGYFFVWTRSIWVPVLVHFVNNGIAVVAAWYFARGDIEQDFESIGEVDQPLIIVASLVAVLVMMLGMRFYEHKKKGSIIG
;
A
#
# COMPACT_ATOMS: atom_id res chain seq x y z
N MET A 1 -23.42 -5.74 -5.19
CA MET A 1 -22.78 -5.99 -3.86
C MET A 1 -23.36 -7.16 -3.04
N ARG A 2 -24.47 -7.82 -3.39
CA ARG A 2 -24.94 -9.01 -2.64
C ARG A 2 -24.17 -10.30 -2.97
N LEU A 3 -23.75 -10.47 -4.23
CA LEU A 3 -23.08 -11.69 -4.73
C LEU A 3 -21.66 -11.92 -4.18
N PHE A 4 -20.92 -10.87 -3.83
CA PHE A 4 -19.53 -11.00 -3.34
C PHE A 4 -19.43 -11.43 -1.87
N ARG A 5 -20.49 -11.23 -1.09
CA ARG A 5 -20.52 -11.56 0.35
C ARG A 5 -20.59 -13.08 0.59
N GLU A 6 -21.05 -13.85 -0.39
CA GLU A 6 -21.23 -15.30 -0.30
C GLU A 6 -20.00 -16.11 -0.77
N TRP A 7 -19.06 -15.48 -1.51
CA TRP A 7 -17.96 -16.21 -2.15
C TRP A 7 -16.67 -16.31 -1.32
N THR A 8 -16.39 -15.38 -0.43
CA THR A 8 -15.14 -15.38 0.36
C THR A 8 -15.35 -16.03 1.72
N LYS A 9 -15.23 -17.36 1.79
CA LYS A 9 -15.22 -18.09 3.06
C LYS A 9 -14.05 -17.71 4.01
N ASN A 10 -13.13 -16.82 3.63
CA ASN A 10 -12.24 -16.09 4.54
C ASN A 10 -11.52 -14.93 3.81
N PRO A 11 -11.76 -13.64 4.17
CA PRO A 11 -11.15 -12.49 3.48
C PRO A 11 -9.62 -12.43 3.62
N HIS A 12 -9.04 -13.08 4.62
CA HIS A 12 -7.59 -13.06 4.86
C HIS A 12 -6.81 -13.81 3.78
N TYR A 13 -7.30 -14.96 3.31
CA TYR A 13 -6.63 -15.71 2.23
C TYR A 13 -6.68 -14.96 0.90
N ALA A 14 -7.79 -14.28 0.61
CA ALA A 14 -7.89 -13.46 -0.59
C ALA A 14 -6.85 -12.32 -0.58
N VAL A 15 -6.67 -11.66 0.57
CA VAL A 15 -5.65 -10.61 0.74
C VAL A 15 -4.24 -11.17 0.59
N LEU A 16 -3.92 -12.29 1.26
CA LEU A 16 -2.57 -12.88 1.22
C LEU A 16 -2.18 -13.36 -0.17
N ILE A 17 -3.08 -14.07 -0.87
CA ILE A 17 -2.82 -14.57 -2.23
C ILE A 17 -2.66 -13.38 -3.19
N SER A 18 -3.54 -12.37 -3.10
CA SER A 18 -3.44 -11.19 -3.96
C SER A 18 -2.15 -10.41 -3.72
N ALA A 19 -1.74 -10.23 -2.45
CA ALA A 19 -0.51 -9.55 -2.10
C ALA A 19 0.74 -10.32 -2.58
N PHE A 20 0.71 -11.65 -2.45
CA PHE A 20 1.79 -12.52 -2.92
C PHE A 20 1.96 -12.42 -4.43
N LEU A 21 0.86 -12.57 -5.18
CA LEU A 21 0.88 -12.46 -6.64
C LEU A 21 1.31 -11.05 -7.08
N PHE A 22 0.79 -10.00 -6.43
CA PHE A 22 1.20 -8.62 -6.69
C PHE A 22 2.71 -8.44 -6.54
N SER A 23 3.28 -8.94 -5.45
CA SER A 23 4.72 -8.86 -5.20
C SER A 23 5.54 -9.69 -6.19
N ALA A 24 5.13 -10.94 -6.44
CA ALA A 24 5.82 -11.87 -7.33
C ALA A 24 5.87 -11.41 -8.79
N LEU A 25 4.82 -10.73 -9.28
CA LEU A 25 4.78 -10.19 -10.65
C LEU A 25 5.82 -9.10 -10.92
N HIS A 26 6.42 -8.50 -9.89
CA HIS A 26 7.46 -7.51 -10.06
C HIS A 26 8.87 -8.12 -10.25
N LEU A 27 9.01 -9.45 -10.19
CA LEU A 27 10.22 -10.21 -10.57
C LEU A 27 11.54 -9.76 -9.91
N GLN A 28 11.48 -9.04 -8.80
CA GLN A 28 12.64 -8.48 -8.12
C GLN A 28 12.60 -8.90 -6.65
N PHE A 29 13.67 -9.54 -6.20
CA PHE A 29 13.69 -10.20 -4.89
C PHE A 29 13.80 -9.20 -3.73
N TYR A 30 14.62 -8.16 -3.86
CA TYR A 30 14.83 -7.16 -2.81
C TYR A 30 13.55 -6.34 -2.51
N GLY A 31 12.78 -6.00 -3.54
CA GLY A 31 11.48 -5.34 -3.40
C GLY A 31 10.34 -6.26 -2.96
N PHE A 32 10.54 -7.58 -2.92
CA PHE A 32 9.46 -8.54 -2.70
C PHE A 32 8.79 -8.37 -1.34
N LEU A 33 9.57 -8.30 -0.25
CA LEU A 33 9.01 -8.22 1.09
C LEU A 33 8.30 -6.87 1.34
N PRO A 34 8.88 -5.71 1.01
CA PRO A 34 8.19 -4.42 1.11
C PRO A 34 6.88 -4.38 0.30
N ARG A 35 6.89 -4.86 -0.95
CA ARG A 35 5.71 -4.87 -1.83
C ARG A 35 4.65 -5.85 -1.34
N PHE A 36 5.05 -6.99 -0.81
CA PHE A 36 4.12 -7.96 -0.21
C PHE A 36 3.39 -7.37 0.99
N VAL A 37 4.12 -6.71 1.90
CA VAL A 37 3.53 -6.02 3.06
C VAL A 37 2.59 -4.89 2.60
N LEU A 38 3.00 -4.08 1.63
CA LEU A 38 2.15 -3.05 1.04
C LEU A 38 0.86 -3.65 0.44
N GLY A 39 0.98 -4.75 -0.32
CA GLY A 39 -0.15 -5.47 -0.89
C GLY A 39 -1.14 -5.98 0.16
N ILE A 40 -0.65 -6.47 1.30
CA ILE A 40 -1.49 -6.86 2.44
C ILE A 40 -2.27 -5.64 2.96
N ILE A 41 -1.59 -4.52 3.16
CA ILE A 41 -2.19 -3.28 3.69
C ILE A 41 -3.28 -2.76 2.73
N LEU A 42 -2.99 -2.69 1.43
CA LEU A 42 -3.96 -2.30 0.40
C LEU A 42 -5.17 -3.23 0.35
N GLY A 43 -4.95 -4.54 0.47
CA GLY A 43 -6.01 -5.53 0.56
C GLY A 43 -6.93 -5.32 1.76
N TYR A 44 -6.38 -4.99 2.94
CA TYR A 44 -7.20 -4.65 4.10
C TYR A 44 -7.94 -3.32 3.96
N PHE A 45 -7.35 -2.32 3.31
CA PHE A 45 -8.09 -1.08 2.99
C PHE A 45 -9.31 -1.34 2.12
N PHE A 46 -9.18 -2.21 1.12
CA PHE A 46 -10.33 -2.64 0.34
C PHE A 46 -11.38 -3.35 1.19
N VAL A 47 -10.98 -4.31 2.03
CA VAL A 47 -11.90 -5.07 2.89
C VAL A 47 -12.65 -4.16 3.87
N TRP A 48 -11.99 -3.17 4.46
CA TRP A 48 -12.60 -2.28 5.45
C TRP A 48 -13.47 -1.20 4.82
N THR A 49 -12.95 -0.51 3.80
CA THR A 49 -13.66 0.63 3.20
C THR A 49 -14.70 0.21 2.15
N ARG A 50 -14.60 -1.04 1.67
CA ARG A 50 -15.41 -1.60 0.55
C ARG A 50 -15.37 -0.72 -0.70
N SER A 51 -14.29 0.06 -0.85
CA SER A 51 -14.05 0.95 -1.96
C SER A 51 -12.68 0.65 -2.55
N ILE A 52 -12.62 0.51 -3.87
CA ILE A 52 -11.35 0.36 -4.60
C ILE A 52 -10.56 1.67 -4.67
N TRP A 53 -11.22 2.81 -4.50
CA TRP A 53 -10.58 4.13 -4.61
C TRP A 53 -9.64 4.42 -3.45
N VAL A 54 -9.94 3.90 -2.27
CA VAL A 54 -9.07 4.08 -1.09
C VAL A 54 -7.71 3.44 -1.30
N PRO A 55 -7.58 2.13 -1.59
CA PRO A 55 -6.28 1.52 -1.85
C PRO A 55 -5.60 2.11 -3.10
N VAL A 56 -6.33 2.53 -4.13
CA VAL A 56 -5.74 3.24 -5.29
C VAL A 56 -5.05 4.54 -4.87
N LEU A 57 -5.71 5.37 -4.05
CA LEU A 57 -5.11 6.61 -3.54
C LEU A 57 -3.90 6.34 -2.64
N VAL A 58 -3.99 5.34 -1.76
CA VAL A 58 -2.87 4.91 -0.90
C VAL A 58 -1.66 4.51 -1.74
N HIS A 59 -1.88 3.67 -2.75
CA HIS A 59 -0.82 3.19 -3.62
C HIS A 59 -0.20 4.32 -4.45
N PHE A 60 -1.03 5.23 -4.97
CA PHE A 60 -0.58 6.40 -5.70
C PHE A 60 0.33 7.29 -4.84
N VAL A 61 -0.07 7.60 -3.61
CA VAL A 61 0.74 8.41 -2.69
C VAL A 61 2.06 7.71 -2.36
N ASN A 62 2.02 6.41 -2.05
CA ASN A 62 3.20 5.60 -1.80
C ASN A 62 4.21 5.66 -2.96
N ASN A 63 3.74 5.45 -4.19
CA ASN A 63 4.60 5.51 -5.37
C ASN A 63 5.08 6.94 -5.66
N GLY A 64 4.24 7.95 -5.42
CA GLY A 64 4.63 9.35 -5.55
C GLY A 64 5.79 9.71 -4.63
N ILE A 65 5.77 9.26 -3.38
CA ILE A 65 6.89 9.41 -2.44
C ILE A 65 8.15 8.72 -2.99
N ALA A 66 8.02 7.49 -3.49
CA ALA A 66 9.14 6.75 -4.05
C ALA A 66 9.77 7.48 -5.25
N VAL A 67 8.97 8.02 -6.17
CA VAL A 67 9.45 8.77 -7.34
C VAL A 67 10.13 10.08 -6.93
N VAL A 68 9.53 10.85 -6.03
CA VAL A 68 10.13 12.11 -5.54
C VAL A 68 11.46 11.83 -4.84
N ALA A 69 11.51 10.77 -4.05
CA ALA A 69 12.74 10.36 -3.40
C ALA A 69 13.78 9.90 -4.41
N ALA A 70 13.43 9.03 -5.37
CA ALA A 70 14.33 8.60 -6.44
C ALA A 70 14.91 9.80 -7.20
N TRP A 71 14.09 10.80 -7.53
CA TRP A 71 14.53 12.03 -8.18
C TRP A 71 15.51 12.85 -7.32
N TYR A 72 15.32 12.87 -6.00
CA TYR A 72 16.23 13.54 -5.07
C TYR A 72 17.57 12.80 -4.96
N PHE A 73 17.56 11.47 -4.81
CA PHE A 73 18.77 10.65 -4.66
C PHE A 73 19.56 10.49 -5.97
N ALA A 74 18.91 10.52 -7.13
CA ALA A 74 19.56 10.47 -8.43
C ALA A 74 20.48 11.68 -8.72
N ARG A 75 20.40 12.76 -7.92
CA ARG A 75 21.31 13.91 -8.01
C ARG A 75 22.66 13.70 -7.31
N GLY A 76 22.86 12.56 -6.64
CA GLY A 76 24.05 12.27 -5.82
C GLY A 76 24.98 11.16 -6.35
N ASP A 77 24.96 10.85 -7.65
CA ASP A 77 25.79 9.81 -8.30
C ASP A 77 25.65 8.40 -7.70
N ILE A 78 24.42 7.86 -7.69
CA ILE A 78 24.18 6.46 -7.35
C ILE A 78 24.09 5.66 -8.66
N GLU A 79 25.04 4.74 -8.89
CA GLU A 79 24.96 3.73 -9.95
C GLU A 79 23.68 2.90 -9.75
N GLN A 80 22.66 3.15 -10.59
CA GLN A 80 21.42 2.38 -10.54
C GLN A 80 21.60 1.08 -11.30
N ASP A 81 21.50 -0.03 -10.59
CA ASP A 81 21.43 -1.36 -11.18
C ASP A 81 20.10 -1.51 -11.94
N PHE A 82 20.06 -2.29 -13.03
CA PHE A 82 18.83 -2.46 -13.83
C PHE A 82 17.67 -3.04 -13.00
N GLU A 83 17.99 -3.80 -11.95
CA GLU A 83 17.01 -4.33 -11.00
C GLU A 83 16.42 -3.28 -10.06
N SER A 84 17.02 -2.09 -9.94
CA SER A 84 16.61 -1.01 -9.03
C SER A 84 15.75 0.07 -9.68
N ILE A 85 15.47 -0.04 -10.98
CA ILE A 85 14.73 0.98 -11.73
C ILE A 85 13.31 1.11 -11.19
N GLY A 86 13.01 2.25 -10.56
CA GLY A 86 11.71 2.54 -9.97
C GLY A 86 11.55 2.11 -8.51
N GLU A 87 12.59 1.50 -7.91
CA GLU A 87 12.68 1.31 -6.46
C GLU A 87 13.74 2.19 -5.86
N VAL A 88 13.44 2.71 -4.67
CA VAL A 88 14.46 3.35 -3.86
C VAL A 88 14.90 2.35 -2.80
N ASP A 89 16.07 1.75 -3.02
CA ASP A 89 16.71 0.79 -2.10
C ASP A 89 17.36 1.53 -0.91
N GLN A 90 16.53 2.28 -0.20
CA GLN A 90 16.90 3.03 0.99
C GLN A 90 15.93 2.61 2.10
N PRO A 91 16.40 1.91 3.14
CA PRO A 91 15.57 1.48 4.27
C PRO A 91 14.74 2.62 4.86
N LEU A 92 15.27 3.85 4.85
CA LEU A 92 14.60 5.04 5.35
C LEU A 92 13.34 5.41 4.55
N ILE A 93 13.33 5.18 3.24
CA ILE A 93 12.17 5.48 2.36
C ILE A 93 11.13 4.39 2.45
N ILE A 94 11.55 3.12 2.56
CA ILE A 94 10.63 2.01 2.83
C ILE A 94 9.89 2.28 4.16
N VAL A 95 10.62 2.67 5.20
CA VAL A 95 10.03 3.03 6.49
C VAL A 95 9.11 4.25 6.36
N ALA A 96 9.54 5.32 5.66
CA ALA A 96 8.72 6.51 5.46
C ALA A 96 7.41 6.20 4.72
N SER A 97 7.47 5.37 3.68
CA SER A 97 6.32 4.90 2.91
C SER A 97 5.35 4.07 3.76
N LEU A 98 5.86 3.10 4.52
CA LEU A 98 5.03 2.32 5.45
C LEU A 98 4.39 3.20 6.53
N VAL A 99 5.13 4.17 7.08
CA VAL A 99 4.62 5.15 8.06
C VAL A 99 3.55 6.04 7.43
N ALA A 100 3.75 6.55 6.22
CA ALA A 100 2.76 7.38 5.53
C ALA A 100 1.45 6.62 5.31
N VAL A 101 1.54 5.36 4.90
CA VAL A 101 0.39 4.47 4.74
C VAL A 101 -0.31 4.21 6.09
N LEU A 102 0.45 3.98 7.16
CA LEU A 102 -0.11 3.81 8.52
C LEU A 102 -0.78 5.07 9.04
N VAL A 103 -0.19 6.26 8.85
CA VAL A 103 -0.79 7.54 9.24
C VAL A 103 -2.10 7.76 8.49
N MET A 104 -2.13 7.48 7.19
CA MET A 104 -3.35 7.57 6.42
C MET A 104 -4.41 6.55 6.88
N MET A 105 -3.98 5.35 7.29
CA MET A 105 -4.85 4.34 7.91
C MET A 105 -5.53 4.86 9.18
N LEU A 106 -4.74 5.44 10.09
CA LEU A 106 -5.23 5.98 11.35
C LEU A 106 -6.13 7.20 11.12
N GLY A 107 -5.76 8.08 10.19
CA GLY A 107 -6.55 9.25 9.81
C GLY A 107 -7.93 8.87 9.26
N MET A 108 -8.01 7.85 8.40
CA MET A 108 -9.29 7.37 7.89
C MET A 108 -10.16 6.75 9.00
N ARG A 109 -9.57 5.98 9.93
CA ARG A 109 -10.31 5.46 11.09
C ARG A 109 -10.87 6.57 11.97
N PHE A 110 -10.09 7.62 12.21
CA PHE A 110 -10.53 8.77 13.00
C PHE A 110 -11.67 9.53 12.30
N TYR A 111 -11.59 9.72 10.99
CA TYR A 111 -12.65 10.36 10.20
C TYR A 111 -13.96 9.56 10.24
N GLU A 112 -13.90 8.24 10.09
CA GLU A 112 -15.09 7.38 10.19
C GLU A 112 -15.73 7.41 11.59
N HIS A 113 -14.91 7.45 12.65
CA HIS A 113 -15.41 7.61 14.02
C HIS A 113 -16.13 8.94 14.23
N LYS A 114 -15.56 10.05 13.74
CA LYS A 114 -16.16 11.38 13.86
C LYS A 114 -17.47 11.49 13.07
N LYS A 115 -17.52 10.93 11.86
CA LYS A 115 -18.73 10.87 11.03
C LYS A 115 -19.85 10.07 11.69
N LYS A 116 -19.53 8.93 12.33
CA LYS A 116 -20.51 8.17 13.11
C LYS A 116 -21.06 8.96 14.29
N GLY A 117 -20.20 9.61 15.08
CA GLY A 117 -20.62 10.41 16.23
C GLY A 117 -21.52 11.61 15.88
N SER A 118 -21.32 12.22 14.72
CA SER A 118 -22.14 13.34 14.22
C SER A 118 -23.54 12.95 13.71
N ILE A 119 -23.81 11.66 13.47
CA ILE A 119 -25.12 11.19 12.97
C ILE A 119 -26.04 10.75 14.11
N ILE A 120 -25.50 10.55 15.32
CA ILE A 120 -26.24 10.03 16.49
C ILE A 120 -26.47 11.08 17.59
N GLY A 121 -25.99 12.32 17.39
CA GLY A 121 -26.26 13.48 18.26
C GLY A 121 -27.03 14.54 17.48
#